data_AF-A0A815UXP2-F1
#
_entry.id   AF-A0A815UXP2-F1
#
_cell.length_a   1.000
_cell.length_b   1.000
_cell.length_c   1.000
_cell.angle_alpha   90.00
_cell.angle_beta   90.00
_cell.angle_gamma   90.00
#
_symmetry.space_group_name_H-M   'P 1'
#
loop_
_entity.id
_entity.type
_entity.pdbx_description
1 polymer ?
#
loop_
_entity_poly.entity_id
_entity_poly.type
_entity_poly.pdbx_seq_one_letter_code
_entity_poly.pdbx_strand_id
1 'polypeptide(L)' 'QRILRLTDIAQEPLEFLSPTSGYEEMPLVSLEEAVEKLIDILPTVQSHAYVAKQR' A
#
# COMPACT_ATOMS: atom_id res chain seq x y z
N GLN A 1 4.43 16.35 16.69
CA GLN A 1 4.74 17.08 15.44
C GLN A 1 4.40 16.15 14.28
N ARG A 2 3.46 16.53 13.39
CA ARG A 2 2.92 15.66 12.34
C ARG A 2 3.78 15.85 11.07
N ILE A 3 4.67 14.91 10.77
CA ILE A 3 5.53 14.98 9.57
C ILE A 3 4.67 14.63 8.36
N LEU A 4 4.31 15.63 7.56
CA LEU A 4 3.74 15.42 6.23
C LEU A 4 4.88 15.01 5.28
N ARG A 5 4.87 13.76 4.81
CA ARG A 5 5.74 13.31 3.69
C ARG A 5 5.01 13.57 2.37
N LEU A 6 4.87 14.84 2.01
CA LEU A 6 4.50 15.20 0.64
C LEU A 6 5.80 15.48 -0.08
N THR A 7 6.05 14.75 -1.16
CA THR A 7 7.23 14.91 -1.98
C THR A 7 6.82 14.98 -3.45
N ASP A 8 7.57 15.72 -4.24
CA ASP A 8 7.35 15.85 -5.67
C ASP A 8 7.89 14.60 -6.36
N ILE A 9 7.00 13.79 -6.91
CA ILE A 9 7.35 12.55 -7.62
C ILE A 9 8.31 12.83 -8.79
N ALA A 10 8.24 14.02 -9.41
CA ALA A 10 9.15 14.39 -10.49
C ALA A 10 10.59 14.60 -10.01
N GLN A 11 10.80 14.84 -8.71
CA GLN A 11 12.10 15.06 -8.08
C GLN A 11 12.54 13.87 -7.21
N GLU A 12 11.71 12.84 -7.07
CA GLU A 12 12.10 11.63 -6.34
C GLU A 12 13.11 10.81 -7.14
N PRO A 13 14.13 10.23 -6.47
CA PRO A 13 15.04 9.31 -7.11
C PRO A 13 14.25 8.16 -7.75
N LEU A 14 14.50 7.90 -9.04
CA LEU A 14 14.04 6.69 -9.71
C LEU A 14 14.89 5.49 -9.27
N GLU A 15 14.91 5.24 -7.96
CA GLU A 15 15.56 4.08 -7.38
C GLU A 15 14.67 2.86 -7.60
N PHE A 16 15.23 1.86 -8.26
CA PHE A 16 14.64 0.53 -8.23
C PHE A 16 14.78 0.01 -6.80
N LEU A 17 13.65 -0.01 -6.08
CA LEU A 17 13.59 -0.71 -4.82
C LEU A 17 13.96 -2.17 -5.08
N SER A 18 14.91 -2.67 -4.30
CA SER A 18 15.23 -4.09 -4.31
C SER A 18 13.94 -4.88 -4.09
N PRO A 19 13.77 -6.05 -4.73
CA PRO A 19 12.68 -6.96 -4.40
C PRO A 19 12.61 -7.07 -2.88
N THR A 20 11.41 -6.92 -2.31
CA THR A 20 11.18 -6.77 -0.86
C THR A 20 12.05 -7.73 -0.07
N SER A 21 13.17 -7.23 0.44
CA SER A 21 14.08 -8.02 1.27
C SER A 21 13.41 -8.25 2.62
N GLY A 22 13.59 -9.43 3.21
CA GLY A 22 12.89 -9.87 4.42
C GLY A 22 11.63 -10.71 4.18
N TYR A 23 11.31 -11.05 2.93
CA TYR A 23 10.20 -11.94 2.55
C TYR A 23 10.70 -13.27 1.96
N GLU A 24 12.01 -13.50 1.94
CA GLU A 24 12.64 -14.68 1.33
C GLU A 24 12.23 -15.99 2.03
N GLU A 25 11.93 -15.92 3.32
CA GLU A 25 11.48 -17.05 4.13
C GLU A 25 9.95 -17.13 4.24
N MET A 26 9.21 -16.19 3.64
CA MET A 26 7.75 -16.26 3.70
C MET A 26 7.23 -17.38 2.81
N PRO A 27 6.24 -18.17 3.30
CA PRO A 27 5.65 -19.21 2.50
C PRO A 27 4.97 -18.61 1.28
N LEU A 28 5.15 -19.26 0.13
CA LEU A 28 4.35 -18.97 -1.05
C LEU A 28 2.91 -19.41 -0.76
N VAL A 29 2.00 -18.45 -0.77
CA VAL A 29 0.56 -18.67 -0.54
C VAL A 29 -0.21 -18.37 -1.81
N SER A 30 -1.47 -18.83 -1.87
CA SER A 30 -2.35 -18.46 -2.98
C SER A 30 -2.77 -16.99 -2.87
N LEU A 31 -3.28 -16.44 -3.98
CA LEU A 31 -3.76 -15.05 -3.97
C LEU A 31 -4.93 -14.89 -2.99
N GLU A 32 -5.81 -15.87 -2.92
CA GLU A 32 -6.98 -15.91 -2.04
C GLU A 32 -6.55 -15.78 -0.57
N GLU A 33 -5.56 -16.57 -0.13
CA GLU A 33 -5.02 -16.51 1.23
C GLU A 33 -4.30 -15.18 1.50
N ALA A 34 -3.57 -14.64 0.52
CA ALA A 34 -2.88 -13.37 0.68
C ALA A 34 -3.86 -12.20 0.90
N VAL A 35 -5.03 -12.21 0.24
CA VAL A 35 -6.00 -11.11 0.32
C VAL A 35 -6.94 -11.20 1.52
N GLU A 36 -7.05 -12.35 2.21
CA GLU A 36 -7.88 -12.49 3.42
C GLU A 36 -7.53 -11.45 4.49
N LYS A 37 -6.22 -11.19 4.68
CA LYS A 37 -5.73 -10.20 5.66
C LYS A 37 -6.14 -8.75 5.33
N LEU A 38 -6.62 -8.51 4.12
CA LEU A 38 -7.03 -7.18 3.66
C LEU A 38 -8.52 -6.91 3.89
N ILE A 39 -9.31 -7.90 4.32
CA ILE A 39 -10.76 -7.75 4.50
C ILE A 39 -11.08 -6.61 5.48
N ASP A 40 -10.35 -6.53 6.59
CA ASP A 40 -10.60 -5.55 7.65
C ASP A 40 -10.39 -4.10 7.20
N ILE A 41 -9.55 -3.86 6.17
CA ILE A 41 -9.32 -2.51 5.66
C ILE A 41 -10.34 -2.07 4.59
N LEU A 42 -11.11 -3.01 4.02
CA LEU A 42 -12.05 -2.72 2.93
C LEU A 42 -13.07 -1.61 3.26
N PRO A 43 -13.71 -1.58 4.44
CA PRO A 43 -14.66 -0.52 4.77
C PRO A 43 -14.02 0.87 4.77
N THR A 44 -12.77 0.96 5.26
CA THR A 44 -12.00 2.21 5.30
C THR A 44 -11.67 2.69 3.88
N VAL A 45 -11.19 1.77 3.03
CA VAL A 45 -10.88 2.07 1.63
C VAL A 45 -12.13 2.55 0.88
N GLN A 46 -13.27 1.89 1.06
CA GLN A 46 -14.54 2.28 0.45
C GLN A 46 -14.97 3.68 0.89
N SER A 47 -14.89 3.99 2.18
CA SER A 47 -15.22 5.31 2.72
C SER A 47 -14.35 6.41 2.09
N HIS A 48 -13.03 6.21 2.05
CA HIS A 48 -12.11 7.17 1.44
C HIS A 48 -12.36 7.33 -0.06
N ALA A 49 -12.57 6.24 -0.79
CA ALA A 49 -12.86 6.27 -2.22
C ALA A 49 -14.16 7.03 -2.51
N TYR A 50 -15.19 6.85 -1.69
CA TYR A 50 -16.44 7.59 -1.80
C TYR A 50 -16.22 9.09 -1.62
N VAL A 51 -15.54 9.51 -0.55
CA VAL A 51 -15.25 10.94 -0.30
C VAL A 51 -14.42 11.56 -1.41
N ALA A 52 -13.42 10.85 -1.92
CA ALA A 52 -12.57 11.32 -3.01
C ALA A 52 -13.36 11.53 -4.31
N LYS A 53 -14.33 10.67 -4.61
CA LYS A 53 -15.20 10.81 -5.80
C LYS A 53 -16.16 12.00 -5.76
N GLN A 54 -16.46 12.51 -4.57
CA GLN A 54 -17.38 13.65 -4.38
C GLN A 54 -16.67 15.01 -4.43
N ARG A 55 -15.33 15.03 -4.58
CA ARG A 55 -14.52 16.23 -4.77
C ARG A 55 -14.08 16.35 -6.22
#